data_AF-A0A1H6EIL3-F1
#
_entry.id   AF-A0A1H6EIL3-F1
#
_cell.length_a   1.000
_cell.length_b   1.000
_cell.length_c   1.000
_cell.angle_alpha   90.00
_cell.angle_beta   90.00
_cell.angle_gamma   90.00
#
_symmetry.space_group_name_H-M   'P 1'
#
loop_
_entity.id
_entity.type
_entity.pdbx_description
1 polymer ?
#
loop_
_entity_poly.entity_id
_entity_poly.type
_entity_poly.pdbx_seq_one_letter_code
_entity_poly.pdbx_strand_id
1 'polypeptide(L)'
;MGHEIPHATALESLTFSLLYSLPEFARGIVIRRPAMTRRLARLDAHRFCMRLRVRYGGRSLYVRGPRGKTLLLLSQGDVERVLTGSDSVFSLRTEEKWRGFSPVQPDGLLLSRGEEREDRRRFTHAVLQPGQASHDLARRIDQVMAEELDAILGRSPGVVHWARLRDRYYRAILRVVLGDAARDDVQILGALNALRGEGNWLGLRPWRRKRMRRLRRAMMAGVGYHVAVAADGSLAGLCATAPQTPHTCPAGQLPHWLMALESLGTTVIGPTLALLAGHPEHYERARAGDRDHLRACLYESLRLWPLVPTLPRVVTTPTGWHGAMLAAGTDIVIPVAVHNRNPQIDYADAFTPQVWLDGRASADWWIVPFSGGPGRCPGADLGIQVGVSALAALLRQYDFHPIGPKLGPDRPLPKTLDPFSLRLKVSPRSQSSQTID
;
A
#
# COMPACT_ATOMS: atom_id res chain seq x y z
N MET A 1 26.08 16.70 -26.76
CA MET A 1 24.61 16.63 -26.69
C MET A 1 24.19 17.09 -25.30
N GLY A 2 23.28 18.07 -25.22
CA GLY A 2 23.17 19.02 -24.10
C GLY A 2 22.96 18.41 -22.71
N HIS A 3 23.66 18.98 -21.73
CA HIS A 3 23.60 18.71 -20.29
C HIS A 3 22.27 19.12 -19.64
N GLU A 4 21.19 19.26 -20.40
CA GLU A 4 19.91 19.76 -19.91
C GLU A 4 18.86 18.65 -19.80
N ILE A 5 18.05 18.73 -18.76
CA ILE A 5 16.93 17.81 -18.52
C ILE A 5 15.81 18.14 -19.51
N PRO A 6 15.29 17.16 -20.27
CA PRO A 6 14.25 17.44 -21.25
C PRO A 6 12.97 17.98 -20.58
N HIS A 7 12.23 18.79 -21.32
CA HIS A 7 10.99 19.40 -20.89
C HIS A 7 9.81 18.88 -21.72
N ALA A 8 8.74 18.46 -21.05
CA ALA A 8 7.46 18.23 -21.68
C ALA A 8 6.93 19.55 -22.27
N THR A 9 6.27 19.45 -23.42
CA THR A 9 5.49 20.55 -23.98
C THR A 9 4.36 20.97 -23.03
N ALA A 10 3.79 22.15 -23.26
CA ALA A 10 2.62 22.61 -22.49
C ALA A 10 1.43 21.63 -22.59
N LEU A 11 1.19 21.10 -23.80
CA LEU A 11 0.13 20.11 -24.04
C LEU A 11 0.39 18.78 -23.32
N GLU A 12 1.63 18.29 -23.33
CA GLU A 12 2.00 17.08 -22.60
C GLU A 12 1.87 17.28 -21.09
N SER A 13 2.25 18.45 -20.56
CA SER A 13 2.08 18.77 -19.13
C SER A 13 0.60 18.87 -18.72
N LEU A 14 -0.24 19.46 -19.57
CA LEU A 14 -1.69 19.46 -19.37
C LEU A 14 -2.26 18.04 -19.41
N THR A 15 -1.82 17.23 -20.37
CA THR A 15 -2.25 15.83 -20.52
C THR A 15 -1.82 14.98 -19.33
N PHE A 16 -0.59 15.17 -18.83
CA PHE A 16 -0.11 14.55 -17.61
C PHE A 16 -1.01 14.90 -16.42
N SER A 17 -1.36 16.18 -16.28
CA SER A 17 -2.27 16.63 -15.21
C SER A 17 -3.65 15.97 -15.31
N LEU A 18 -4.22 15.88 -16.52
CA LEU A 18 -5.56 15.33 -16.77
C LEU A 18 -5.63 13.79 -16.65
N LEU A 19 -4.58 13.07 -17.05
CA LEU A 19 -4.57 11.60 -17.06
C LEU A 19 -3.94 10.98 -15.82
N TYR A 20 -2.98 11.66 -15.20
CA TYR A 20 -2.20 11.12 -14.08
C TYR A 20 -2.57 11.80 -12.75
N SER A 21 -2.29 13.10 -12.61
CA SER A 21 -2.36 13.80 -11.32
C SER A 21 -3.79 14.03 -10.81
N LEU A 22 -4.67 14.59 -11.65
CA LEU A 22 -6.06 14.89 -11.26
C LEU A 22 -6.89 13.63 -11.01
N PRO A 23 -6.77 12.54 -11.80
CA PRO A 23 -7.47 11.31 -11.50
C PRO A 23 -7.07 10.70 -10.16
N GLU A 24 -5.78 10.71 -9.79
CA GLU A 24 -5.37 10.22 -8.46
C GLU A 24 -5.94 11.08 -7.33
N PHE A 25 -5.95 12.40 -7.49
CA PHE A 25 -6.63 13.30 -6.54
C PHE A 25 -8.13 13.01 -6.43
N ALA A 26 -8.82 12.79 -7.56
CA ALA A 26 -10.24 12.49 -7.62
C ALA A 26 -10.57 11.12 -6.99
N ARG A 27 -9.76 10.09 -7.28
CA ARG A 27 -9.85 8.77 -6.62
C ARG A 27 -9.58 8.85 -5.12
N GLY A 28 -8.88 9.89 -4.65
CA GLY A 28 -8.49 10.07 -3.25
C GLY A 28 -7.09 9.49 -3.01
N ILE A 29 -6.21 10.32 -2.45
CA ILE A 29 -4.77 10.03 -2.28
C ILE A 29 -4.52 9.26 -0.98
N VAL A 30 -5.22 9.63 0.10
CA VAL A 30 -5.06 9.05 1.44
C VAL A 30 -6.05 7.90 1.68
N ILE A 31 -7.28 8.05 1.21
CA ILE A 31 -8.32 7.01 1.22
C ILE A 31 -9.10 7.05 -0.09
N ARG A 32 -9.32 5.87 -0.69
CA ARG A 32 -9.99 5.76 -1.99
C ARG A 32 -11.48 6.09 -1.88
N ARG A 33 -12.01 6.78 -2.89
CA ARG A 33 -13.43 7.12 -3.08
C ARG A 33 -14.04 6.14 -4.08
N PRO A 34 -14.81 5.11 -3.66
CA PRO A 34 -15.22 4.00 -4.54
C PRO A 34 -15.91 4.46 -5.84
N ALA A 35 -16.81 5.44 -5.75
CA ALA A 35 -17.51 5.98 -6.92
C ALA A 35 -16.56 6.61 -7.96
N MET A 36 -15.51 7.32 -7.51
CA MET A 36 -14.53 7.92 -8.40
C MET A 36 -13.55 6.87 -8.94
N THR A 37 -13.12 5.91 -8.11
CA THR A 37 -12.32 4.76 -8.55
C THR A 37 -12.98 4.05 -9.71
N ARG A 38 -14.27 3.75 -9.60
CA ARG A 38 -15.06 3.11 -10.67
C ARG A 38 -15.14 3.96 -11.94
N ARG A 39 -15.50 5.24 -11.82
CA ARG A 39 -15.65 6.14 -12.99
C ARG A 39 -14.35 6.33 -13.75
N LEU A 40 -13.23 6.36 -13.03
CA LEU A 40 -11.91 6.63 -13.58
C LEU A 40 -11.13 5.34 -13.91
N ALA A 41 -11.71 4.14 -13.73
CA ALA A 41 -11.05 2.86 -14.00
C ALA A 41 -10.74 2.62 -15.49
N ARG A 42 -11.16 3.51 -16.39
CA ARG A 42 -10.84 3.45 -17.83
C ARG A 42 -9.75 4.43 -18.25
N LEU A 43 -9.30 5.30 -17.35
CA LEU A 43 -8.23 6.25 -17.67
C LEU A 43 -6.88 5.54 -17.68
N ASP A 44 -6.23 5.58 -18.84
CA ASP A 44 -4.95 4.91 -19.09
C ASP A 44 -3.80 5.93 -19.06
N ALA A 45 -3.34 6.25 -17.85
CA ALA A 45 -2.14 7.06 -17.66
C ALA A 45 -0.86 6.32 -18.07
N HIS A 46 -0.90 4.98 -18.09
CA HIS A 46 0.23 4.13 -18.42
C HIS A 46 0.66 4.34 -19.87
N ARG A 47 -0.27 4.23 -20.82
CA ARG A 47 0.01 4.47 -22.25
C ARG A 47 0.58 5.86 -22.50
N PHE A 48 0.07 6.88 -21.79
CA PHE A 48 0.58 8.23 -21.91
C PHE A 48 2.04 8.34 -21.44
N CYS A 49 2.35 7.86 -20.23
CA CYS A 49 3.72 7.89 -19.70
C CYS A 49 4.70 7.06 -20.54
N MET A 50 4.26 5.91 -21.10
CA MET A 50 5.09 5.12 -22.01
C MET A 50 5.40 5.85 -23.32
N ARG A 51 4.43 6.57 -23.89
CA ARG A 51 4.69 7.41 -25.08
C ARG A 51 5.68 8.53 -24.79
N LEU A 52 5.57 9.19 -23.63
CA LEU A 52 6.58 10.18 -23.22
C LEU A 52 7.96 9.53 -23.10
N ARG A 53 8.03 8.36 -22.46
CA ARG A 53 9.30 7.63 -22.32
C ARG A 53 9.95 7.36 -23.67
N VAL A 54 9.20 6.86 -24.65
CA VAL A 54 9.72 6.62 -26.02
C VAL A 54 10.14 7.94 -26.67
N ARG A 55 9.29 8.97 -26.64
CA ARG A 55 9.56 10.27 -27.26
C ARG A 55 10.83 10.94 -26.73
N TYR A 56 11.09 10.84 -25.42
CA TYR A 56 12.24 11.46 -24.76
C TYR A 56 13.41 10.47 -24.57
N GLY A 57 13.46 9.38 -25.33
CA GLY A 57 14.60 8.46 -25.38
C GLY A 57 14.88 7.74 -24.06
N GLY A 58 13.84 7.43 -23.28
CA GLY A 58 13.95 6.78 -21.98
C GLY A 58 14.36 7.71 -20.84
N ARG A 59 14.66 8.98 -21.11
CA ARG A 59 15.11 9.95 -20.10
C ARG A 59 13.95 10.44 -19.24
N SER A 60 14.24 10.71 -17.98
CA SER A 60 13.33 11.46 -17.11
C SER A 60 13.25 12.92 -17.56
N LEU A 61 12.09 13.53 -17.39
CA LEU A 61 11.78 14.86 -17.93
C LEU A 61 11.01 15.74 -16.95
N TYR A 62 11.08 17.04 -17.16
CA TYR A 62 10.23 17.99 -16.45
C TYR A 62 8.84 18.06 -17.04
N VAL A 63 7.82 17.96 -16.18
CA VAL A 63 6.42 18.30 -16.45
C VAL A 63 6.01 19.48 -15.57
N ARG A 64 4.95 20.21 -15.94
CA ARG A 64 4.36 21.23 -15.06
C ARG A 64 3.44 20.55 -14.03
N GLY A 65 3.81 20.66 -12.76
CA GLY A 65 2.99 20.28 -11.61
C GLY A 65 2.35 21.48 -10.92
N PRO A 66 1.58 21.26 -9.84
CA PRO A 66 0.85 22.31 -9.13
C PRO A 66 1.73 23.41 -8.54
N ARG A 67 3.00 23.12 -8.24
CA ARG A 67 3.96 24.06 -7.63
C ARG A 67 5.11 24.45 -8.56
N GLY A 68 5.01 24.16 -9.86
CA GLY A 68 6.04 24.48 -10.84
C GLY A 68 6.60 23.25 -11.53
N LYS A 69 7.93 23.20 -11.70
CA LYS A 69 8.60 22.09 -12.40
C LYS A 69 8.60 20.84 -11.51
N THR A 70 8.09 19.74 -12.04
CA THR A 70 8.12 18.41 -11.42
C THR A 70 8.91 17.48 -12.31
N LEU A 71 9.91 16.79 -11.77
CA LEU A 71 10.70 15.80 -12.48
C LEU A 71 9.94 14.46 -12.49
N LEU A 72 9.44 14.06 -13.65
CA LEU A 72 8.80 12.76 -13.87
C LEU A 72 9.87 11.72 -14.21
N LEU A 73 10.04 10.74 -13.34
CA LEU A 73 11.03 9.69 -13.57
C LEU A 73 10.50 8.65 -14.55
N LEU A 74 11.21 8.47 -15.67
CA LEU A 74 10.90 7.50 -16.73
C LEU A 74 12.10 6.62 -17.10
N SER A 75 13.21 6.76 -16.36
CA SER A 75 14.43 5.95 -16.46
C SER A 75 14.60 5.08 -15.20
N GLN A 76 15.01 3.83 -15.38
CA GLN A 76 15.18 2.87 -14.28
C GLN A 76 16.31 3.31 -13.36
N GLY A 77 17.44 3.74 -13.94
CA GLY A 77 18.59 4.24 -13.18
C GLY A 77 18.26 5.52 -12.42
N ASP A 78 17.33 6.35 -12.90
CA ASP A 78 16.89 7.54 -12.17
C ASP A 78 16.00 7.17 -10.98
N VAL A 79 15.14 6.16 -11.14
CA VAL A 79 14.34 5.59 -10.05
C VAL A 79 15.26 5.00 -8.98
N GLU A 80 16.21 4.16 -9.37
CA GLU A 80 17.22 3.59 -8.47
C GLU A 80 17.97 4.69 -7.72
N ARG A 81 18.50 5.67 -8.45
CA ARG A 81 19.26 6.79 -7.86
C ARG A 81 18.47 7.57 -6.82
N VAL A 82 17.21 7.88 -7.10
CA VAL A 82 16.35 8.62 -6.16
C VAL A 82 15.93 7.78 -4.97
N LEU A 83 15.70 6.47 -5.17
CA LEU A 83 15.26 5.59 -4.09
C LEU A 83 16.40 5.17 -3.15
N THR A 84 17.61 4.98 -3.67
CA THR A 84 18.81 4.67 -2.88
C THR A 84 19.43 5.90 -2.23
N GLY A 85 19.17 7.09 -2.77
CA GLY A 85 19.66 8.35 -2.20
C GLY A 85 19.09 8.66 -0.81
N SER A 86 19.83 9.48 -0.07
CA SER A 86 19.48 9.90 1.29
C SER A 86 18.18 10.72 1.34
N ASP A 87 17.42 10.58 2.43
CA ASP A 87 16.26 11.44 2.73
C ASP A 87 16.65 12.92 2.90
N SER A 88 17.92 13.22 3.21
CA SER A 88 18.44 14.59 3.25
C SER A 88 18.58 15.24 1.87
N VAL A 89 18.55 14.45 0.79
CA VAL A 89 18.58 14.94 -0.60
C VAL A 89 17.24 14.73 -1.27
N PHE A 90 16.71 13.51 -1.26
CA PHE A 90 15.43 13.13 -1.87
C PHE A 90 14.41 12.83 -0.78
N SER A 91 13.90 13.89 -0.14
CA SER A 91 13.05 13.72 1.04
C SER A 91 11.73 13.04 0.72
N LEU A 92 11.35 12.09 1.58
CA LEU A 92 10.04 11.46 1.56
C LEU A 92 8.94 12.41 2.01
N ARG A 93 9.24 13.43 2.83
CA ARG A 93 8.26 14.40 3.33
C ARG A 93 8.04 15.51 2.31
N THR A 94 7.16 15.24 1.35
CA THR A 94 6.62 16.25 0.43
C THR A 94 5.52 17.07 1.08
N GLU A 95 5.19 18.21 0.48
CA GLU A 95 4.16 19.12 0.96
C GLU A 95 2.76 18.47 0.92
N GLU A 96 2.46 17.65 -0.08
CA GLU A 96 1.19 16.89 -0.13
C GLU A 96 1.07 15.93 1.03
N LYS A 97 2.13 15.19 1.35
CA LYS A 97 2.14 14.27 2.49
C LYS A 97 1.95 15.04 3.77
N TRP A 98 2.66 16.15 3.95
CA TRP A 98 2.49 16.99 5.14
C TRP A 98 1.06 17.52 5.27
N ARG A 99 0.46 18.07 4.20
CA ARG A 99 -0.93 18.57 4.23
C ARG A 99 -1.97 17.47 4.43
N GLY A 100 -1.75 16.29 3.84
CA GLY A 100 -2.68 15.17 3.90
C GLY A 100 -2.64 14.42 5.23
N PHE A 101 -1.48 14.36 5.89
CA PHE A 101 -1.27 13.53 7.07
C PHE A 101 -1.05 14.31 8.36
N SER A 102 -0.50 15.53 8.35
CA SER A 102 -0.22 16.25 9.62
C SER A 102 -1.45 16.44 10.52
N PRO A 103 -2.68 16.61 10.00
CA PRO A 103 -3.83 16.74 10.87
C PRO A 103 -4.41 15.41 11.36
N VAL A 104 -3.97 14.30 10.77
CA VAL A 104 -4.42 12.94 11.09
C VAL A 104 -3.42 12.23 12.02
N GLN A 105 -2.15 12.26 11.63
CA GLN A 105 -1.02 11.55 12.23
C GLN A 105 0.24 12.44 12.18
N PRO A 106 0.28 13.56 12.93
CA PRO A 106 1.39 14.52 12.90
C PRO A 106 2.72 13.90 13.31
N ASP A 107 2.68 12.93 14.22
CA ASP A 107 3.85 12.29 14.81
C ASP A 107 4.36 11.11 13.98
N GLY A 108 3.69 10.75 12.88
CA GLY A 108 4.07 9.58 12.09
C GLY A 108 5.45 9.72 11.45
N LEU A 109 6.21 8.62 11.39
CA LEU A 109 7.52 8.52 10.71
C LEU A 109 7.52 9.14 9.30
N LEU A 110 6.42 9.04 8.56
CA LEU A 110 6.26 9.62 7.21
C LEU A 110 6.47 11.15 7.17
N LEU A 111 6.26 11.85 8.29
CA LEU A 111 6.35 13.31 8.40
C LEU A 111 7.58 13.81 9.18
N SER A 112 8.33 12.91 9.79
CA SER A 112 9.56 13.24 10.51
C SER A 112 10.72 13.61 9.57
N ARG A 113 11.71 14.36 10.08
CA ARG A 113 12.97 14.71 9.38
C ARG A 113 14.15 14.65 10.34
N GLY A 114 15.36 14.53 9.79
CA GLY A 114 16.61 14.56 10.57
C GLY A 114 16.60 13.55 11.73
N GLU A 115 17.04 13.98 12.90
CA GLU A 115 17.13 13.13 14.10
C GLU A 115 15.79 12.52 14.52
N GLU A 116 14.68 13.28 14.45
CA GLU A 116 13.33 12.77 14.76
C GLU A 116 12.95 11.59 13.83
N ARG A 117 13.40 11.63 12.57
CA ARG A 117 13.18 10.55 11.62
C ARG A 117 14.01 9.33 11.96
N GLU A 118 15.29 9.51 12.24
CA GLU A 118 16.18 8.40 12.60
C GLU A 118 15.68 7.69 13.86
N ASP A 119 15.28 8.46 14.86
CA ASP A 119 14.69 7.97 16.10
C ASP A 119 13.42 7.14 15.85
N ARG A 120 12.42 7.73 15.19
CA ARG A 120 11.17 7.03 14.86
C ARG A 120 11.40 5.84 13.94
N ARG A 121 12.41 5.87 13.06
CA ARG A 121 12.77 4.76 12.17
C ARG A 121 13.33 3.60 12.97
N ARG A 122 14.26 3.85 13.91
CA ARG A 122 14.81 2.81 14.81
C ARG A 122 13.70 2.16 15.64
N PHE A 123 12.84 2.96 16.27
CA PHE A 123 11.67 2.47 16.99
C PHE A 123 10.75 1.62 16.10
N THR A 124 10.38 2.15 14.93
CA THR A 124 9.49 1.44 13.99
C THR A 124 10.12 0.15 13.49
N HIS A 125 11.44 0.10 13.26
CA HIS A 125 12.14 -1.11 12.82
C HIS A 125 12.19 -2.17 13.90
N ALA A 126 12.39 -1.79 15.17
CA ALA A 126 12.34 -2.73 16.29
C ALA A 126 10.97 -3.38 16.44
N VAL A 127 9.88 -2.62 16.23
CA VAL A 127 8.51 -3.14 16.36
C VAL A 127 8.02 -3.87 15.11
N LEU A 128 8.26 -3.37 13.90
CA LEU A 128 7.74 -3.94 12.65
C LEU A 128 8.67 -4.97 11.99
N GLN A 129 9.91 -5.06 12.45
CA GLN A 129 10.89 -6.09 12.09
C GLN A 129 11.08 -6.29 10.56
N PRO A 130 11.35 -5.21 9.79
CA PRO A 130 11.55 -5.35 8.35
C PRO A 130 12.78 -6.20 8.02
N GLY A 131 12.71 -6.97 6.94
CA GLY A 131 13.80 -7.82 6.47
C GLY A 131 13.93 -9.17 7.17
N GLN A 132 13.08 -9.46 8.17
CA GLN A 132 12.99 -10.79 8.76
C GLN A 132 12.11 -11.71 7.92
N ALA A 133 12.45 -13.00 7.87
CA ALA A 133 11.66 -14.02 7.18
C ALA A 133 10.26 -14.18 7.80
N SER A 134 10.17 -14.07 9.13
CA SER A 134 8.93 -14.13 9.90
C SER A 134 9.01 -13.12 11.04
N HIS A 135 7.91 -12.41 11.26
CA HIS A 135 7.74 -11.51 12.41
C HIS A 135 7.55 -12.33 13.70
N ASP A 136 7.96 -11.82 14.86
CA ASP A 136 7.83 -12.51 16.16
C ASP A 136 6.36 -12.86 16.49
N LEU A 137 5.45 -11.98 16.07
CA LEU A 137 4.00 -12.16 16.21
C LEU A 137 3.37 -13.06 15.13
N ALA A 138 4.11 -13.68 14.22
CA ALA A 138 3.55 -14.41 13.07
C ALA A 138 2.48 -15.44 13.45
N ARG A 139 2.77 -16.29 14.46
CA ARG A 139 1.81 -17.29 14.98
C ARG A 139 0.55 -16.64 15.55
N ARG A 140 0.73 -15.53 16.28
CA ARG A 140 -0.39 -14.78 16.87
C ARG A 140 -1.25 -14.14 15.78
N ILE A 141 -0.63 -13.58 14.74
CA ILE A 141 -1.32 -13.03 13.57
C ILE A 141 -2.13 -14.12 12.85
N ASP A 142 -1.54 -15.31 12.63
CA ASP A 142 -2.25 -16.46 12.04
C ASP A 142 -3.48 -16.84 12.88
N GLN A 143 -3.34 -16.90 14.21
CA GLN A 143 -4.44 -17.19 15.13
C GLN A 143 -5.55 -16.13 15.06
N VAL A 144 -5.21 -14.84 15.18
CA VAL A 144 -6.19 -13.74 15.11
C VAL A 144 -6.96 -13.79 13.79
N MET A 145 -6.26 -14.01 12.67
CA MET A 145 -6.88 -14.08 11.35
C MET A 145 -7.80 -15.29 11.23
N ALA A 146 -7.38 -16.45 11.73
CA ALA A 146 -8.22 -17.65 11.74
C ALA A 146 -9.51 -17.42 12.55
N GLU A 147 -9.41 -16.85 13.76
CA GLU A 147 -10.55 -16.59 14.64
C GLU A 147 -11.52 -15.55 14.08
N GLU A 148 -11.02 -14.39 13.61
CA GLU A 148 -11.91 -13.32 13.13
C GLU A 148 -12.54 -13.64 11.77
N LEU A 149 -11.87 -14.47 10.95
CA LEU A 149 -12.34 -14.84 9.62
C LEU A 149 -13.05 -16.22 9.60
N ASP A 150 -13.24 -16.83 10.76
CA ASP A 150 -13.96 -18.10 10.87
C ASP A 150 -15.45 -17.99 10.54
N ALA A 151 -15.92 -18.89 9.68
CA ALA A 151 -17.32 -19.03 9.27
C ALA A 151 -17.98 -17.73 8.74
N ILE A 152 -17.19 -16.71 8.38
CA ILE A 152 -17.71 -15.36 8.08
C ILE A 152 -18.47 -15.28 6.75
N LEU A 153 -18.27 -16.25 5.84
CA LEU A 153 -18.95 -16.29 4.55
C LEU A 153 -20.16 -17.25 4.55
N GLY A 154 -20.52 -17.77 5.73
CA GLY A 154 -21.65 -18.69 5.91
C GLY A 154 -21.28 -20.16 5.67
N ARG A 155 -22.25 -21.05 5.87
CA ARG A 155 -22.14 -22.51 5.68
C ARG A 155 -22.84 -23.02 4.43
N SER A 156 -23.29 -22.11 3.56
CA SER A 156 -23.94 -22.43 2.30
C SER A 156 -23.26 -21.66 1.17
N PRO A 157 -23.24 -22.19 -0.06
CA PRO A 157 -22.73 -21.45 -1.21
C PRO A 157 -23.45 -20.12 -1.40
N GLY A 158 -22.71 -19.07 -1.74
CA GLY A 158 -23.23 -17.72 -1.87
C GLY A 158 -22.28 -16.77 -2.60
N VAL A 159 -22.52 -15.47 -2.44
CA VAL A 159 -21.65 -14.40 -2.97
C VAL A 159 -20.89 -13.78 -1.80
N VAL A 160 -19.60 -13.48 -2.00
CA VAL A 160 -18.78 -12.83 -0.97
C VAL A 160 -19.40 -11.49 -0.57
N HIS A 161 -19.71 -11.34 0.71
CA HIS A 161 -20.24 -10.09 1.26
C HIS A 161 -19.09 -9.23 1.80
N TRP A 162 -18.48 -8.41 0.93
CA TRP A 162 -17.28 -7.63 1.25
C TRP A 162 -17.38 -6.74 2.48
N ALA A 163 -18.57 -6.20 2.79
CA ALA A 163 -18.78 -5.42 4.01
C ALA A 163 -18.55 -6.27 5.27
N ARG A 164 -19.05 -7.52 5.28
CA ARG A 164 -18.89 -8.44 6.42
C ARG A 164 -17.43 -8.87 6.58
N LEU A 165 -16.75 -9.16 5.47
CA LEU A 165 -15.31 -9.47 5.48
C LEU A 165 -14.50 -8.29 6.02
N ARG A 166 -14.78 -7.07 5.54
CA ARG A 166 -14.11 -5.86 6.02
C ARG A 166 -14.32 -5.65 7.52
N ASP A 167 -15.55 -5.77 8.00
CA ASP A 167 -15.86 -5.50 9.41
C ASP A 167 -15.14 -6.50 10.33
N ARG A 168 -15.02 -7.77 9.93
CA ARG A 168 -14.24 -8.78 10.65
C ARG A 168 -12.73 -8.55 10.55
N TYR A 169 -12.25 -8.22 9.36
CA TYR A 169 -10.85 -7.87 9.15
C TYR A 169 -10.41 -6.65 9.98
N TYR A 170 -11.29 -5.65 10.15
CA TYR A 170 -11.03 -4.50 11.02
C TYR A 170 -10.81 -4.89 12.48
N ARG A 171 -11.61 -5.83 13.01
CA ARG A 171 -11.41 -6.37 14.36
C ARG A 171 -10.08 -7.11 14.45
N ALA A 172 -9.72 -7.89 13.42
CA ALA A 172 -8.42 -8.55 13.36
C ALA A 172 -7.25 -7.55 13.41
N ILE A 173 -7.34 -6.45 12.65
CA ILE A 173 -6.30 -5.40 12.66
C ILE A 173 -6.22 -4.69 14.03
N LEU A 174 -7.35 -4.42 14.68
CA LEU A 174 -7.34 -3.88 16.04
C LEU A 174 -6.63 -4.82 17.01
N ARG A 175 -6.92 -6.12 16.95
CA ARG A 175 -6.27 -7.13 17.79
C ARG A 175 -4.76 -7.24 17.54
N VAL A 176 -4.34 -7.27 16.27
CA VAL A 176 -2.91 -7.34 15.89
C VAL A 176 -2.15 -6.10 16.36
N VAL A 177 -2.73 -4.91 16.18
CA VAL A 177 -2.02 -3.65 16.48
C VAL A 177 -2.11 -3.26 17.95
N LEU A 178 -3.30 -3.34 18.56
CA LEU A 178 -3.61 -2.80 19.89
C LEU A 178 -3.89 -3.88 20.96
N GLY A 179 -4.00 -5.16 20.58
CA GLY A 179 -4.30 -6.27 21.49
C GLY A 179 -5.78 -6.63 21.55
N ASP A 180 -6.09 -7.76 22.20
CA ASP A 180 -7.42 -8.36 22.19
C ASP A 180 -8.53 -7.47 22.78
N ALA A 181 -8.19 -6.67 23.78
CA ALA A 181 -9.13 -5.71 24.38
C ALA A 181 -9.64 -4.67 23.37
N ALA A 182 -8.88 -4.40 22.30
CA ALA A 182 -9.26 -3.45 21.26
C ALA A 182 -10.20 -4.04 20.21
N ARG A 183 -10.48 -5.35 20.25
CA ARG A 183 -11.24 -6.08 19.22
C ARG A 183 -12.52 -5.36 18.77
N ASP A 184 -13.30 -4.86 19.73
CA ASP A 184 -14.61 -4.28 19.47
C ASP A 184 -14.60 -2.74 19.43
N ASP A 185 -13.44 -2.11 19.63
CA ASP A 185 -13.26 -0.64 19.56
C ASP A 185 -13.10 -0.14 18.11
N VAL A 186 -14.04 -0.53 17.26
CA VAL A 186 -14.09 -0.16 15.84
C VAL A 186 -14.25 1.35 15.61
N GLN A 187 -14.56 2.11 16.67
CA GLN A 187 -14.64 3.56 16.63
C GLN A 187 -13.28 4.20 16.35
N ILE A 188 -12.16 3.56 16.74
CA ILE A 188 -10.81 4.02 16.41
C ILE A 188 -10.60 4.06 14.89
N LEU A 189 -10.89 2.96 14.19
CA LEU A 189 -10.78 2.90 12.73
C LEU A 189 -11.79 3.80 12.03
N GLY A 190 -13.02 3.90 12.56
CA GLY A 190 -14.03 4.83 12.06
C GLY A 190 -13.58 6.29 12.13
N ALA A 191 -12.99 6.71 13.24
CA ALA A 191 -12.44 8.04 13.42
C ALA A 191 -11.22 8.29 12.51
N LEU A 192 -10.30 7.31 12.42
CA LEU A 192 -9.13 7.37 11.53
C LEU A 192 -9.55 7.56 10.07
N ASN A 193 -10.52 6.77 9.59
CA ASN A 193 -10.99 6.84 8.21
C ASN A 193 -11.75 8.15 7.92
N ALA A 194 -12.50 8.68 8.89
CA ALA A 194 -13.10 10.00 8.77
C ALA A 194 -12.04 11.12 8.68
N LEU A 195 -10.96 11.04 9.48
CA LEU A 195 -9.85 11.99 9.43
C LEU A 195 -9.09 11.93 8.09
N ARG A 196 -8.80 10.72 7.60
CA ARG A 196 -8.18 10.48 6.28
C ARG A 196 -9.03 11.03 5.13
N GLY A 197 -10.35 10.91 5.23
CA GLY A 197 -11.30 11.47 4.25
C GLY A 197 -11.19 12.98 4.10
N GLU A 198 -10.90 13.70 5.18
CA GLU A 198 -10.61 15.13 5.16
C GLU A 198 -9.18 15.41 4.64
N GLY A 199 -8.20 14.58 5.02
CA GLY A 199 -6.82 14.65 4.52
C GLY A 199 -6.69 14.57 2.99
N ASN A 200 -7.60 13.87 2.31
CA ASN A 200 -7.67 13.82 0.85
C ASN A 200 -7.79 15.20 0.16
N TRP A 201 -8.23 16.24 0.87
CA TRP A 201 -8.38 17.58 0.30
C TRP A 201 -7.09 18.40 0.34
N LEU A 202 -6.02 17.90 0.97
CA LEU A 202 -4.70 18.57 1.01
C LEU A 202 -4.78 20.05 1.45
N GLY A 203 -5.74 20.38 2.31
CA GLY A 203 -5.98 21.75 2.77
C GLY A 203 -6.73 22.68 1.80
N LEU A 204 -7.17 22.20 0.64
CA LEU A 204 -7.98 22.98 -0.33
C LEU A 204 -9.39 23.29 0.15
N ARG A 205 -9.89 22.59 1.18
CA ARG A 205 -11.17 22.87 1.83
C ARG A 205 -10.96 23.42 3.23
N PRO A 206 -11.76 24.41 3.68
CA PRO A 206 -11.74 24.86 5.06
C PRO A 206 -11.99 23.68 5.99
N TRP A 207 -11.04 23.42 6.88
CA TRP A 207 -11.12 22.30 7.81
C TRP A 207 -12.34 22.47 8.72
N ARG A 208 -13.11 21.40 8.93
CA ARG A 208 -14.09 21.33 10.03
C ARG A 208 -13.33 21.19 11.36
N ARG A 209 -12.54 22.21 11.73
CA ARG A 209 -11.51 22.16 12.79
C ARG A 209 -12.03 21.63 14.12
N LYS A 210 -13.28 21.92 14.49
CA LYS A 210 -13.91 21.39 15.73
C LYS A 210 -14.17 19.88 15.62
N ARG A 211 -14.81 19.42 14.54
CA ARG A 211 -15.10 18.00 14.29
C ARG A 211 -13.82 17.18 14.24
N MET A 212 -12.81 17.65 13.52
CA MET A 212 -11.55 16.92 13.34
C MET A 212 -10.75 16.82 14.63
N ARG A 213 -10.68 17.90 15.42
CA ARG A 213 -10.10 17.86 16.77
C ARG A 213 -10.84 16.89 17.68
N ARG A 214 -12.18 16.80 17.59
CA ARG A 214 -12.96 15.81 18.34
C ARG A 214 -12.64 14.38 17.90
N LEU A 215 -12.62 14.11 16.60
CA LEU A 215 -12.31 12.78 16.06
C LEU A 215 -10.88 12.34 16.41
N ARG A 216 -9.88 13.22 16.25
CA ARG A 216 -8.49 12.92 16.63
C ARG A 216 -8.36 12.65 18.11
N ARG A 217 -9.01 13.45 18.98
CA ARG A 217 -9.00 13.21 20.44
C ARG A 217 -9.63 11.86 20.78
N ALA A 218 -10.79 11.53 20.21
CA ALA A 218 -11.43 10.24 20.46
C ALA A 218 -10.56 9.06 19.99
N MET A 219 -10.02 9.12 18.78
CA MET A 219 -9.11 8.12 18.23
C MET A 219 -7.87 7.93 19.12
N MET A 220 -7.19 9.03 19.49
CA MET A 220 -5.98 8.95 20.30
C MET A 220 -6.25 8.55 21.75
N ALA A 221 -7.43 8.88 22.30
CA ALA A 221 -7.84 8.40 23.62
C ALA A 221 -8.02 6.87 23.61
N GLY A 222 -8.69 6.31 22.59
CA GLY A 222 -8.81 4.86 22.43
C GLY A 222 -7.45 4.19 22.22
N VAL A 223 -6.61 4.71 21.31
CA VAL A 223 -5.24 4.20 21.10
C VAL A 223 -4.45 4.26 22.41
N GLY A 224 -4.49 5.37 23.13
CA GLY A 224 -3.78 5.54 24.40
C GLY A 224 -4.25 4.57 25.48
N TYR A 225 -5.55 4.35 25.60
CA TYR A 225 -6.12 3.37 26.51
C TYR A 225 -5.59 1.96 26.20
N HIS A 226 -5.69 1.50 24.95
CA HIS A 226 -5.24 0.16 24.58
C HIS A 226 -3.73 -0.01 24.65
N VAL A 227 -2.95 1.04 24.39
CA VAL A 227 -1.48 1.00 24.60
C VAL A 227 -1.15 0.82 26.09
N ALA A 228 -1.89 1.47 26.99
CA ALA A 228 -1.65 1.37 28.43
C ALA A 228 -1.98 0.00 29.02
N VAL A 229 -2.92 -0.74 28.40
CA VAL A 229 -3.33 -2.09 28.83
C VAL A 229 -2.88 -3.18 27.85
N ALA A 230 -1.99 -2.85 26.91
CA ALA A 230 -1.57 -3.78 25.86
C ALA A 230 -0.88 -4.99 26.47
N ALA A 231 -1.48 -6.17 26.29
CA ALA A 231 -0.85 -7.42 26.64
C ALA A 231 0.26 -7.79 25.63
N ASP A 232 1.14 -8.69 26.05
CA ASP A 232 2.07 -9.39 25.18
C ASP A 232 1.30 -10.03 24.01
N GLY A 233 1.86 -9.94 22.80
CA GLY A 233 1.23 -10.49 21.59
C GLY A 233 0.55 -9.48 20.68
N SER A 234 0.77 -8.18 20.86
CA SER A 234 0.34 -7.11 19.93
C SER A 234 1.50 -6.20 19.58
N LEU A 235 1.38 -5.42 18.49
CA LEU A 235 2.39 -4.40 18.16
C LEU A 235 2.51 -3.35 19.28
N ALA A 236 1.39 -2.98 19.90
CA ALA A 236 1.38 -2.09 21.07
C ALA A 236 2.16 -2.67 22.25
N GLY A 237 2.06 -3.98 22.50
CA GLY A 237 2.87 -4.66 23.52
C GLY A 237 4.37 -4.61 23.19
N LEU A 238 4.74 -4.85 21.93
CA LEU A 238 6.14 -4.72 21.47
C LEU A 238 6.69 -3.29 21.57
N CYS A 239 5.84 -2.26 21.56
CA CYS A 239 6.31 -0.89 21.75
C CYS A 239 7.03 -0.73 23.08
N ALA A 240 6.58 -1.39 24.16
CA ALA A 240 7.13 -1.21 25.51
C ALA A 240 8.62 -1.57 25.63
N THR A 241 9.11 -2.49 24.80
CA THR A 241 10.50 -2.96 24.79
C THR A 241 11.34 -2.37 23.66
N ALA A 242 10.71 -1.63 22.74
CA ALA A 242 11.40 -0.99 21.62
C ALA A 242 12.25 0.22 22.08
N PRO A 243 13.34 0.57 21.37
CA PRO A 243 14.15 1.75 21.68
C PRO A 243 13.34 3.02 21.48
N GLN A 244 13.33 3.89 22.50
CA GLN A 244 12.54 5.12 22.50
C GLN A 244 13.33 6.29 23.10
N THR A 245 13.02 7.49 22.62
CA THR A 245 13.42 8.78 23.18
C THR A 245 12.18 9.67 23.32
N PRO A 246 12.28 10.87 23.92
CA PRO A 246 11.17 11.82 23.96
C PRO A 246 10.59 12.19 22.58
N HIS A 247 11.34 12.00 21.49
CA HIS A 247 10.91 12.33 20.12
C HIS A 247 10.10 11.20 19.44
N THR A 248 10.15 9.98 19.98
CA THR A 248 9.58 8.79 19.33
C THR A 248 8.07 8.85 19.21
N CYS A 249 7.39 9.27 20.29
CA CYS A 249 5.92 9.26 20.40
C CYS A 249 5.31 7.91 19.94
N PRO A 250 5.48 6.80 20.69
CA PRO A 250 5.03 5.46 20.29
C PRO A 250 3.58 5.41 19.83
N ALA A 251 2.66 5.89 20.67
CA ALA A 251 1.22 5.94 20.36
C ALA A 251 0.92 6.76 19.09
N GLY A 252 1.77 7.74 18.75
CA GLY A 252 1.67 8.53 17.53
C GLY A 252 2.02 7.77 16.25
N GLN A 253 2.72 6.64 16.33
CA GLN A 253 3.04 5.79 15.18
C GLN A 253 1.88 4.84 14.80
N LEU A 254 1.14 4.35 15.80
CA LEU A 254 0.12 3.31 15.64
C LEU A 254 -1.02 3.66 14.65
N PRO A 255 -1.55 4.91 14.59
CA PRO A 255 -2.55 5.28 13.59
C PRO A 255 -2.07 5.04 12.16
N HIS A 256 -0.77 5.20 11.87
CA HIS A 256 -0.22 4.92 10.55
C HIS A 256 -0.22 3.42 10.24
N TRP A 257 0.08 2.57 11.23
CA TRP A 257 0.08 1.12 11.08
C TRP A 257 -1.34 0.56 10.91
N LEU A 258 -2.29 1.04 11.73
CA LEU A 258 -3.72 0.75 11.57
C LEU A 258 -4.18 1.09 10.15
N MET A 259 -3.89 2.31 9.68
CA MET A 259 -4.22 2.77 8.34
C MET A 259 -3.65 1.86 7.23
N ALA A 260 -2.38 1.48 7.35
CA ALA A 260 -1.71 0.68 6.35
C ALA A 260 -2.28 -0.74 6.29
N LEU A 261 -2.44 -1.40 7.44
CA LEU A 261 -2.90 -2.78 7.53
C LEU A 261 -4.39 -2.93 7.20
N GLU A 262 -5.25 -1.99 7.63
CA GLU A 262 -6.69 -2.05 7.33
C GLU A 262 -6.98 -1.87 5.83
N SER A 263 -6.12 -1.14 5.11
CA SER A 263 -6.25 -0.95 3.66
C SER A 263 -6.07 -2.26 2.88
N LEU A 264 -5.28 -3.22 3.37
CA LEU A 264 -5.01 -4.50 2.69
C LEU A 264 -6.28 -5.32 2.43
N GLY A 265 -7.26 -5.27 3.34
CA GLY A 265 -8.47 -6.08 3.31
C GLY A 265 -9.20 -6.06 1.96
N THR A 266 -9.78 -4.92 1.58
CA THR A 266 -10.52 -4.85 0.30
C THR A 266 -9.59 -4.66 -0.89
N THR A 267 -8.48 -3.94 -0.73
CA THR A 267 -7.70 -3.45 -1.88
C THR A 267 -6.56 -4.37 -2.30
N VAL A 268 -6.22 -5.39 -1.51
CA VAL A 268 -5.18 -6.37 -1.83
C VAL A 268 -5.68 -7.80 -1.70
N ILE A 269 -6.29 -8.17 -0.56
CA ILE A 269 -6.81 -9.53 -0.35
C ILE A 269 -7.91 -9.85 -1.37
N GLY A 270 -8.85 -8.92 -1.61
CA GLY A 270 -9.91 -9.08 -2.62
C GLY A 270 -9.39 -9.35 -4.04
N PRO A 271 -8.56 -8.46 -4.61
CA PRO A 271 -7.90 -8.70 -5.91
C PRO A 271 -7.08 -9.98 -5.97
N THR A 272 -6.37 -10.34 -4.89
CA THR A 272 -5.57 -11.57 -4.84
C THR A 272 -6.45 -12.82 -4.90
N LEU A 273 -7.57 -12.85 -4.17
CA LEU A 273 -8.56 -13.92 -4.28
C LEU A 273 -9.15 -14.01 -5.70
N ALA A 274 -9.41 -12.87 -6.34
CA ALA A 274 -9.95 -12.84 -7.70
C ALA A 274 -8.94 -13.32 -8.74
N LEU A 275 -7.65 -13.00 -8.57
CA LEU A 275 -6.55 -13.53 -9.40
C LEU A 275 -6.42 -15.03 -9.20
N LEU A 276 -6.34 -15.49 -7.95
CA LEU A 276 -6.24 -16.91 -7.61
C LEU A 276 -7.43 -17.69 -8.21
N ALA A 277 -8.66 -17.23 -8.02
CA ALA A 277 -9.86 -17.86 -8.60
C ALA A 277 -9.85 -17.87 -10.15
N GLY A 278 -9.02 -17.02 -10.77
CA GLY A 278 -8.78 -16.97 -12.21
C GLY A 278 -7.64 -17.89 -12.70
N HIS A 279 -6.82 -18.44 -11.82
CA HIS A 279 -5.61 -19.19 -12.18
C HIS A 279 -5.56 -20.52 -11.42
N PRO A 280 -6.13 -21.62 -11.96
CA PRO A 280 -6.28 -22.89 -11.25
C PRO A 280 -4.99 -23.45 -10.65
N GLU A 281 -3.87 -23.40 -11.36
CA GLU A 281 -2.59 -23.89 -10.85
C GLU A 281 -2.14 -23.14 -9.59
N HIS A 282 -2.21 -21.80 -9.61
CA HIS A 282 -1.88 -20.99 -8.43
C HIS A 282 -2.91 -21.16 -7.31
N TYR A 283 -4.19 -21.36 -7.68
CA TYR A 283 -5.27 -21.59 -6.74
C TYR A 283 -5.03 -22.87 -5.91
N GLU A 284 -4.69 -23.98 -6.56
CA GLU A 284 -4.48 -25.26 -5.90
C GLU A 284 -3.26 -25.23 -4.97
N ARG A 285 -2.14 -24.63 -5.41
CA ARG A 285 -0.96 -24.44 -4.55
C ARG A 285 -1.27 -23.60 -3.31
N ALA A 286 -1.98 -22.48 -3.51
CA ALA A 286 -2.41 -21.62 -2.42
C ALA A 286 -3.35 -22.36 -1.44
N ARG A 287 -4.24 -23.22 -1.95
CA ARG A 287 -5.15 -24.05 -1.14
C ARG A 287 -4.47 -25.20 -0.40
N ALA A 288 -3.38 -25.73 -0.96
CA ALA A 288 -2.54 -26.72 -0.30
C ALA A 288 -1.76 -26.13 0.89
N GLY A 289 -1.80 -24.81 1.09
CA GLY A 289 -1.15 -24.14 2.20
C GLY A 289 0.29 -23.72 1.93
N ASP A 290 0.71 -23.68 0.66
CA ASP A 290 2.02 -23.16 0.25
C ASP A 290 2.10 -21.64 0.55
N ARG A 291 2.67 -21.32 1.72
CA ARG A 291 2.74 -19.94 2.24
C ARG A 291 3.67 -19.05 1.43
N ASP A 292 4.77 -19.61 0.91
CA ASP A 292 5.71 -18.86 0.09
C ASP A 292 5.09 -18.51 -1.26
N HIS A 293 4.32 -19.44 -1.84
CA HIS A 293 3.53 -19.14 -3.03
C HIS A 293 2.44 -18.12 -2.76
N LEU A 294 1.71 -18.22 -1.64
CA LEU A 294 0.73 -17.20 -1.25
C LEU A 294 1.36 -15.82 -1.06
N ARG A 295 2.56 -15.75 -0.46
CA ARG A 295 3.35 -14.53 -0.35
C ARG A 295 3.66 -13.96 -1.73
N ALA A 296 4.15 -14.79 -2.65
CA ALA A 296 4.43 -14.40 -4.03
C ALA A 296 3.16 -13.90 -4.76
N CYS A 297 2.02 -14.56 -4.61
CA CYS A 297 0.74 -14.14 -5.17
C CYS A 297 0.30 -12.76 -4.65
N LEU A 298 0.51 -12.50 -3.35
CA LEU A 298 0.16 -11.22 -2.74
C LEU A 298 1.09 -10.09 -3.23
N TYR A 299 2.39 -10.34 -3.32
CA TYR A 299 3.34 -9.40 -3.94
C TYR A 299 2.99 -9.11 -5.39
N GLU A 300 2.62 -10.14 -6.14
CA GLU A 300 2.28 -9.99 -7.55
C GLU A 300 0.98 -9.20 -7.75
N SER A 301 -0.02 -9.40 -6.88
CA SER A 301 -1.21 -8.56 -6.82
C SER A 301 -0.87 -7.08 -6.57
N LEU A 302 0.07 -6.81 -5.65
CA LEU A 302 0.59 -5.46 -5.37
C LEU A 302 1.43 -4.88 -6.51
N ARG A 303 2.13 -5.70 -7.29
CA ARG A 303 2.80 -5.27 -8.53
C ARG A 303 1.77 -4.78 -9.54
N LEU A 304 0.75 -5.62 -9.77
CA LEU A 304 -0.30 -5.38 -10.76
C LEU A 304 -1.14 -4.15 -10.40
N TRP A 305 -1.55 -4.02 -9.14
CA TRP A 305 -2.37 -2.92 -8.61
C TRP A 305 -1.83 -2.42 -7.26
N PRO A 306 -0.82 -1.54 -7.27
CA PRO A 306 -0.17 -1.08 -6.04
C PRO A 306 -1.10 -0.22 -5.19
N LEU A 307 -1.01 -0.39 -3.86
CA LEU A 307 -1.65 0.49 -2.88
C LEU A 307 -1.23 1.95 -3.05
N VAL A 308 0.06 2.16 -3.33
CA VAL A 308 0.68 3.47 -3.54
C VAL A 308 1.17 3.52 -4.99
N PRO A 309 0.34 4.00 -5.94
CA PRO A 309 0.68 3.98 -7.36
C PRO A 309 1.70 5.06 -7.75
N THR A 310 2.01 5.99 -6.85
CA THR A 310 2.95 7.09 -7.07
C THR A 310 3.80 7.30 -5.82
N LEU A 311 5.12 7.39 -5.99
CA LEU A 311 6.05 7.76 -4.92
C LEU A 311 6.57 9.19 -5.16
N PRO A 312 6.01 10.20 -4.48
CA PRO A 312 6.54 11.54 -4.56
C PRO A 312 7.78 11.70 -3.68
N ARG A 313 8.72 12.52 -4.13
CA ARG A 313 9.89 13.04 -3.38
C ARG A 313 10.02 14.53 -3.63
N VAL A 314 10.78 15.21 -2.78
CA VAL A 314 11.19 16.59 -3.00
C VAL A 314 12.70 16.70 -2.81
N VAL A 315 13.37 17.41 -3.71
CA VAL A 315 14.80 17.70 -3.58
C VAL A 315 14.98 18.71 -2.46
N THR A 316 15.72 18.39 -1.41
CA THR A 316 15.97 19.29 -0.27
C THR A 316 17.33 19.97 -0.34
N THR A 317 18.29 19.35 -1.02
CA THR A 317 19.63 19.89 -1.24
C THR A 317 19.93 19.90 -2.74
N PRO A 318 20.43 21.01 -3.32
CA PRO A 318 20.79 21.04 -4.72
C PRO A 318 21.76 19.90 -5.05
N THR A 319 21.48 19.16 -6.12
CA THR A 319 22.26 17.96 -6.47
C THR A 319 22.45 17.84 -7.98
N GLY A 320 23.64 17.42 -8.41
CA GLY A 320 23.94 17.23 -9.82
C GLY A 320 23.10 16.12 -10.45
N TRP A 321 22.63 16.28 -11.68
CA TRP A 321 21.74 15.34 -12.35
C TRP A 321 21.98 15.33 -13.86
N HIS A 322 22.62 14.28 -14.36
CA HIS A 322 22.95 14.11 -15.79
C HIS A 322 23.63 15.34 -16.42
N GLY A 323 24.56 15.97 -15.69
CA GLY A 323 25.25 17.19 -16.12
C GLY A 323 24.51 18.50 -15.84
N ALA A 324 23.27 18.44 -15.36
CA ALA A 324 22.51 19.59 -14.84
C ALA A 324 22.58 19.68 -13.31
N MET A 325 21.93 20.69 -12.75
CA MET A 325 21.67 20.80 -11.30
C MET A 325 20.16 20.70 -11.05
N LEU A 326 19.74 19.81 -10.15
CA LEU A 326 18.40 19.85 -9.58
C LEU A 326 18.38 20.86 -8.43
N ALA A 327 17.56 21.89 -8.54
CA ALA A 327 17.38 22.86 -7.47
C ALA A 327 16.62 22.25 -6.28
N ALA A 328 16.92 22.73 -5.06
CA ALA A 328 16.08 22.46 -3.90
C ALA A 328 14.64 22.96 -4.15
N GLY A 329 13.67 22.22 -3.62
CA GLY A 329 12.24 22.42 -3.88
C GLY A 329 11.72 21.77 -5.16
N THR A 330 12.57 21.13 -5.97
CA THR A 330 12.10 20.36 -7.14
C THR A 330 11.31 19.14 -6.69
N ASP A 331 10.03 19.07 -7.08
CA ASP A 331 9.20 17.88 -6.88
C ASP A 331 9.64 16.77 -7.84
N ILE A 332 9.65 15.53 -7.36
CA ILE A 332 9.93 14.33 -8.15
C ILE A 332 8.75 13.37 -8.04
N VAL A 333 8.37 12.78 -9.17
CA VAL A 333 7.29 11.79 -9.27
C VAL A 333 7.84 10.50 -9.85
N ILE A 334 7.74 9.41 -9.08
CA ILE A 334 7.98 8.04 -9.55
C ILE A 334 6.63 7.35 -9.78
N PRO A 335 6.23 7.10 -11.03
CA PRO A 335 4.95 6.47 -11.35
C PRO A 335 4.99 4.94 -11.23
N VAL A 336 4.94 4.43 -10.00
CA VAL A 336 5.04 2.99 -9.68
C VAL A 336 4.05 2.13 -10.47
N ALA A 337 2.78 2.50 -10.54
CA ALA A 337 1.79 1.71 -11.30
C ALA A 337 2.10 1.65 -12.81
N VAL A 338 2.83 2.65 -13.33
CA VAL A 338 3.29 2.66 -14.71
C VAL A 338 4.52 1.77 -14.89
N HIS A 339 5.49 1.89 -13.98
CA HIS A 339 6.75 1.13 -14.02
C HIS A 339 6.56 -0.37 -13.79
N ASN A 340 5.75 -0.75 -12.81
CA ASN A 340 5.45 -2.16 -12.52
C ASN A 340 4.85 -2.92 -13.73
N ARG A 341 4.34 -2.18 -14.72
CA ARG A 341 3.71 -2.69 -15.95
C ARG A 341 4.47 -2.20 -17.19
N ASN A 342 5.74 -1.82 -17.06
CA ASN A 342 6.56 -1.34 -18.17
C ASN A 342 6.62 -2.43 -19.27
N PRO A 343 6.33 -2.12 -20.55
CA PRO A 343 6.37 -3.10 -21.64
C PRO A 343 7.72 -3.79 -21.87
N GLN A 344 8.81 -3.30 -21.26
CA GLN A 344 10.09 -4.00 -21.24
C GLN A 344 10.11 -5.24 -20.33
N ILE A 345 9.11 -5.38 -19.46
CA ILE A 345 8.89 -6.56 -18.62
C ILE A 345 8.01 -7.50 -19.44
N ASP A 346 8.51 -8.70 -19.74
CA ASP A 346 7.85 -9.76 -20.50
C ASP A 346 6.52 -10.22 -19.87
N TYR A 347 6.45 -10.24 -18.54
CA TYR A 347 5.24 -10.55 -17.78
C TYR A 347 4.47 -9.30 -17.30
N ALA A 348 4.68 -8.13 -17.94
CA ALA A 348 4.12 -6.86 -17.49
C ALA A 348 2.63 -6.95 -17.15
N ASP A 349 1.83 -7.63 -17.99
CA ASP A 349 0.38 -7.74 -17.84
C ASP A 349 -0.15 -9.12 -17.45
N ALA A 350 0.74 -10.04 -17.06
CA ALA A 350 0.40 -11.38 -16.59
C ALA A 350 0.48 -11.47 -15.06
N PHE A 351 -0.28 -12.37 -14.46
CA PHE A 351 -0.12 -12.74 -13.06
C PHE A 351 0.95 -13.84 -12.97
N THR A 352 2.15 -13.48 -12.52
CA THR A 352 3.32 -14.37 -12.56
C THR A 352 4.00 -14.44 -11.18
N PRO A 353 3.40 -15.07 -10.15
CA PRO A 353 3.99 -15.15 -8.81
C PRO A 353 5.44 -15.65 -8.77
N GLN A 354 5.83 -16.50 -9.72
CA GLN A 354 7.16 -17.10 -9.84
C GLN A 354 8.30 -16.07 -9.84
N VAL A 355 8.09 -14.87 -10.38
CA VAL A 355 9.13 -13.80 -10.43
C VAL A 355 9.56 -13.31 -9.05
N TRP A 356 8.74 -13.58 -8.03
CA TRP A 356 9.04 -13.25 -6.63
C TRP A 356 9.78 -14.38 -5.93
N LEU A 357 9.53 -15.63 -6.34
CA LEU A 357 10.19 -16.81 -5.79
C LEU A 357 11.61 -16.96 -6.33
N ASP A 358 11.82 -16.64 -7.60
CA ASP A 358 13.14 -16.66 -8.25
C ASP A 358 13.94 -15.35 -8.06
N GLY A 359 13.35 -14.36 -7.41
CA GLY A 359 13.98 -13.09 -7.05
C GLY A 359 14.08 -12.05 -8.18
N ARG A 360 13.67 -12.37 -9.42
CA ARG A 360 13.76 -11.44 -10.56
C ARG A 360 13.02 -10.13 -10.30
N ALA A 361 11.80 -10.18 -9.75
CA ALA A 361 11.03 -8.99 -9.43
C ALA A 361 11.63 -8.16 -8.29
N SER A 362 12.26 -8.83 -7.31
CA SER A 362 12.90 -8.15 -6.18
C SER A 362 14.17 -7.40 -6.59
N ALA A 363 14.83 -7.84 -7.67
CA ALA A 363 16.03 -7.21 -8.21
C ALA A 363 15.75 -6.07 -9.21
N ASP A 364 14.51 -5.94 -9.69
CA ASP A 364 14.14 -4.96 -10.72
C ASP A 364 13.67 -3.63 -10.11
N TRP A 365 14.41 -2.55 -10.36
CA TRP A 365 14.08 -1.19 -9.91
C TRP A 365 12.81 -0.59 -10.52
N TRP A 366 12.22 -1.20 -11.54
CA TRP A 366 10.87 -0.88 -11.99
C TRP A 366 9.79 -1.42 -11.07
N ILE A 367 10.08 -2.47 -10.31
CA ILE A 367 9.14 -3.17 -9.44
C ILE A 367 9.44 -2.81 -7.98
N VAL A 368 8.83 -1.71 -7.53
CA VAL A 368 9.06 -1.16 -6.18
C VAL A 368 7.75 -0.96 -5.40
N PRO A 369 6.94 -2.02 -5.20
CA PRO A 369 5.62 -1.91 -4.55
C PRO A 369 5.69 -1.37 -3.11
N PHE A 370 6.85 -1.45 -2.48
CA PHE A 370 7.11 -0.96 -1.12
C PHE A 370 8.18 0.15 -1.07
N SER A 371 8.45 0.86 -2.18
CA SER A 371 9.59 1.78 -2.33
C SER A 371 10.94 1.05 -2.16
N GLY A 372 12.06 1.78 -2.31
CA GLY A 372 13.41 1.26 -2.10
C GLY A 372 14.26 2.10 -1.16
N GLY A 373 15.47 1.60 -0.86
CA GLY A 373 16.52 2.28 -0.09
C GLY A 373 16.10 2.77 1.30
N PRO A 374 16.63 3.92 1.76
CA PRO A 374 16.28 4.51 3.07
C PRO A 374 14.76 4.81 3.22
N GLY A 375 14.08 4.93 2.09
CA GLY A 375 12.64 5.15 2.00
C GLY A 375 11.77 3.89 1.96
N ARG A 376 12.36 2.67 1.97
CA ARG A 376 11.58 1.41 1.94
C ARG A 376 10.56 1.39 3.08
N CYS A 377 9.35 0.92 2.77
CA CYS A 377 8.28 0.75 3.73
C CYS A 377 8.75 -0.16 4.89
N PRO A 378 8.73 0.32 6.15
CA PRO A 378 9.16 -0.49 7.28
C PRO A 378 8.16 -1.59 7.65
N GLY A 379 6.91 -1.49 7.21
CA GLY A 379 5.87 -2.50 7.45
C GLY A 379 5.63 -3.44 6.26
N ALA A 380 6.55 -3.50 5.29
CA ALA A 380 6.37 -4.33 4.09
C ALA A 380 6.19 -5.81 4.46
N ASP A 381 7.13 -6.35 5.23
CA ASP A 381 7.16 -7.78 5.57
C ASP A 381 6.01 -8.16 6.51
N LEU A 382 5.69 -7.31 7.50
CA LEU A 382 4.52 -7.47 8.36
C LEU A 382 3.20 -7.41 7.57
N GLY A 383 3.05 -6.45 6.65
CA GLY A 383 1.84 -6.33 5.84
C GLY A 383 1.60 -7.55 4.95
N ILE A 384 2.68 -8.11 4.40
CA ILE A 384 2.62 -9.36 3.65
C ILE A 384 2.26 -10.54 4.56
N GLN A 385 2.85 -10.65 5.76
CA GLN A 385 2.48 -11.68 6.74
C GLN A 385 0.98 -11.62 7.07
N VAL A 386 0.48 -10.43 7.41
CA VAL A 386 -0.95 -10.18 7.70
C VAL A 386 -1.84 -10.59 6.53
N GLY A 387 -1.46 -10.23 5.30
CA GLY A 387 -2.22 -10.59 4.09
C GLY A 387 -2.22 -12.10 3.81
N VAL A 388 -1.07 -12.77 3.97
CA VAL A 388 -0.95 -14.23 3.81
C VAL A 388 -1.76 -14.97 4.86
N SER A 389 -1.69 -14.55 6.12
CA SER A 389 -2.50 -15.13 7.21
C SER A 389 -4.00 -15.01 6.93
N ALA A 390 -4.46 -13.86 6.45
CA ALA A 390 -5.85 -13.65 6.07
C ALA A 390 -6.28 -14.52 4.88
N LEU A 391 -5.47 -14.57 3.81
CA LEU A 391 -5.74 -15.43 2.64
C LEU A 391 -5.76 -16.90 3.02
N ALA A 392 -4.80 -17.36 3.82
CA ALA A 392 -4.72 -18.75 4.29
C ALA A 392 -5.93 -19.11 5.15
N ALA A 393 -6.37 -18.23 6.04
CA ALA A 393 -7.59 -18.45 6.84
C ALA A 393 -8.84 -18.61 5.95
N LEU A 394 -8.98 -17.76 4.94
CA LEU A 394 -10.10 -17.83 3.99
C LEU A 394 -10.05 -19.08 3.11
N LEU A 395 -8.92 -19.40 2.49
CA LEU A 395 -8.76 -20.54 1.58
C LEU A 395 -8.81 -21.90 2.28
N ARG A 396 -8.56 -21.94 3.60
CA ARG A 396 -8.73 -23.16 4.40
C ARG A 396 -10.20 -23.55 4.52
N GLN A 397 -11.09 -22.56 4.60
CA GLN A 397 -12.51 -22.76 4.88
C GLN A 397 -13.40 -22.68 3.64
N TYR A 398 -12.91 -22.06 2.58
CA TYR A 398 -13.74 -21.64 1.46
C TYR A 398 -13.09 -21.84 0.11
N ASP A 399 -13.95 -22.19 -0.85
CA ASP A 399 -13.64 -22.26 -2.27
C ASP A 399 -14.23 -21.02 -2.95
N PHE A 400 -13.43 -20.34 -3.76
CA PHE A 400 -13.75 -19.07 -4.41
C PHE A 400 -13.77 -19.25 -5.91
N HIS A 401 -14.83 -18.74 -6.55
CA HIS A 401 -14.99 -18.78 -7.99
C HIS A 401 -15.33 -17.38 -8.54
N PRO A 402 -14.80 -17.00 -9.71
CA PRO A 402 -15.09 -15.70 -10.30
C PRO A 402 -16.57 -15.59 -10.69
N ILE A 403 -17.18 -14.42 -10.48
CA ILE A 403 -18.48 -14.05 -11.05
C ILE A 403 -18.24 -12.99 -12.11
N GLY A 404 -18.60 -13.29 -13.36
CA GLY A 404 -18.42 -12.36 -14.48
C GLY A 404 -17.02 -12.48 -15.12
N PRO A 405 -16.46 -11.39 -15.67
CA PRO A 405 -15.20 -11.46 -16.41
C PRO A 405 -14.04 -11.94 -15.52
N LYS A 406 -13.49 -13.10 -15.87
CA LYS A 406 -12.36 -13.73 -15.17
C LYS A 406 -11.09 -12.89 -15.31
N LEU A 407 -10.34 -12.74 -14.21
CA LEU A 407 -8.95 -12.29 -14.19
C LEU A 407 -8.05 -13.51 -14.38
N GLY A 408 -8.03 -14.05 -15.60
CA GLY A 408 -7.32 -15.27 -15.95
C GLY A 408 -6.21 -15.03 -16.98
N PRO A 409 -5.47 -16.09 -17.34
CA PRO A 409 -4.30 -16.00 -18.24
C PRO A 409 -4.69 -15.74 -19.70
N ASP A 410 -5.96 -15.91 -20.06
CA ASP A 410 -6.46 -15.86 -21.45
C ASP A 410 -6.35 -14.48 -22.10
N ARG A 411 -6.08 -13.42 -21.33
CA ARG A 411 -5.94 -12.04 -21.82
C ARG A 411 -5.05 -11.20 -20.88
N PRO A 412 -4.44 -10.11 -21.39
CA PRO A 412 -3.73 -9.15 -20.55
C PRO A 412 -4.62 -8.61 -19.41
N LEU A 413 -4.08 -8.58 -18.20
CA LEU A 413 -4.78 -8.04 -17.04
C LEU A 413 -4.95 -6.52 -17.15
N PRO A 414 -6.06 -5.96 -16.64
CA PRO A 414 -6.30 -4.52 -16.75
C PRO A 414 -5.25 -3.71 -15.96
N LYS A 415 -4.86 -2.55 -16.51
CA LYS A 415 -3.91 -1.62 -15.86
C LYS A 415 -4.45 -1.01 -14.57
N THR A 416 -5.77 -0.94 -14.43
CA THR A 416 -6.45 -0.48 -13.22
C THR A 416 -7.58 -1.42 -12.85
N LEU A 417 -7.78 -1.60 -11.54
CA LEU A 417 -8.84 -2.43 -11.00
C LEU A 417 -9.68 -1.63 -9.99
N ASP A 418 -11.00 -1.79 -10.05
CA ASP A 418 -11.89 -1.34 -8.97
C ASP A 418 -12.12 -2.51 -8.01
N PRO A 419 -11.36 -2.60 -6.88
CA PRO A 419 -11.48 -3.71 -5.95
C PRO A 419 -12.87 -3.77 -5.29
N PHE A 420 -13.61 -2.66 -5.28
CA PHE A 420 -14.96 -2.58 -4.68
C PHE A 420 -16.06 -3.13 -5.60
N SER A 421 -15.72 -3.49 -6.84
CA SER A 421 -16.65 -4.06 -7.82
C SER A 421 -16.47 -5.56 -8.03
N LEU A 422 -15.42 -6.15 -7.47
CA LEU A 422 -15.12 -7.57 -7.59
C LEU A 422 -16.27 -8.39 -7.02
N ARG A 423 -16.71 -9.42 -7.75
CA ARG A 423 -17.72 -10.36 -7.30
C ARG A 423 -17.14 -11.77 -7.39
N LEU A 424 -17.20 -12.48 -6.27
CA LEU A 424 -16.77 -13.86 -6.16
C LEU A 424 -17.93 -14.68 -5.58
N LYS A 425 -18.14 -15.87 -6.16
CA LYS A 425 -18.93 -16.92 -5.54
C LYS A 425 -18.04 -17.61 -4.51
N VAL A 426 -18.63 -17.97 -3.39
CA VAL A 426 -17.96 -18.69 -2.32
C VAL A 426 -18.77 -19.92 -1.95
N SER A 427 -18.10 -21.04 -1.70
CA SER A 427 -18.68 -22.24 -1.10
C SER A 427 -17.84 -22.71 0.07
N PRO A 428 -18.44 -23.18 1.18
CA PRO A 428 -17.67 -23.85 2.22
C PRO A 428 -16.92 -25.03 1.62
N ARG A 429 -15.67 -25.21 2.04
CA ARG A 429 -14.90 -26.37 1.66
C ARG A 429 -15.53 -27.60 2.31
N SER A 430 -15.84 -28.62 1.52
CA SER A 430 -16.16 -29.93 2.08
C SER A 430 -14.94 -30.40 2.86
N GLN A 431 -15.08 -30.59 4.17
CA GLN A 431 -14.08 -31.36 4.90
C GLN A 431 -14.12 -32.76 4.30
N SER A 432 -13.20 -33.08 3.39
CA SER A 432 -12.93 -34.46 3.06
C SER A 432 -12.46 -35.09 4.36
N SER A 433 -13.28 -35.97 4.93
CA SER A 433 -12.91 -36.85 6.02
C SER A 433 -11.61 -37.55 5.60
N GLN A 434 -10.47 -37.05 6.04
CA GLN A 434 -9.30 -37.91 6.21
C GLN A 434 -9.64 -38.75 7.44
N THR A 435 -10.42 -39.80 7.22
CA THR A 435 -10.38 -41.00 8.05
C THR A 435 -8.92 -41.45 8.03
N ILE A 436 -8.26 -41.21 9.15
CA ILE A 436 -7.02 -41.88 9.52
C ILE A 436 -7.45 -43.33 9.73
N ASP A 437 -7.19 -44.18 8.73
CA ASP A 437 -7.12 -45.64 8.92
C ASP A 437 -5.73 -46.00 9.42
#